data_AF-S3C0T8-F1
#
_entry.id   AF-S3C0T8-F1
#
_cell.length_a   1.000
_cell.length_b   1.000
_cell.length_c   1.000
_cell.angle_alpha   90.00
_cell.angle_beta   90.00
_cell.angle_gamma   90.00
#
_symmetry.space_group_name_H-M   'P 1'
#
loop_
_entity.id
_entity.type
_entity.pdbx_description
1 polymer ?
#
loop_
_entity_poly.entity_id
_entity_poly.type
_entity_poly.pdbx_seq_one_letter_code
_entity_poly.pdbx_strand_id
1 'polypeptide(L)' 'MTLDSLHLAALPVADRIQLELADVDATFHRVHGPDDSWLAGTWDAYDAAINDVWTHYRQEAA' A
#
# COMPACT_ATOMS: atom_id res chain seq x y z
N MET A 1 6.52 -15.07 -7.25
CA MET A 1 5.85 -15.92 -6.25
C MET A 1 4.48 -15.29 -6.03
N THR A 2 3.42 -15.87 -6.58
CA THR A 2 2.06 -15.32 -6.45
C THR A 2 1.47 -15.81 -5.13
N LEU A 3 1.30 -14.91 -4.16
CA LEU A 3 0.48 -15.17 -2.99
C LEU A 3 -0.98 -15.25 -3.47
N ASP A 4 -1.58 -16.43 -3.41
CA ASP A 4 -3.02 -16.60 -3.66
C ASP A 4 -3.84 -15.75 -2.67
N SER A 5 -4.99 -15.24 -3.10
CA SER A 5 -5.89 -14.41 -2.27
C SER A 5 -6.31 -15.10 -0.96
N LEU A 6 -6.35 -16.43 -0.95
CA LEU A 6 -6.60 -17.28 0.23
C LEU A 6 -5.47 -17.23 1.26
N HIS A 7 -4.21 -17.10 0.81
CA HIS A 7 -3.06 -16.97 1.71
C HIS A 7 -2.98 -15.55 2.30
N LEU A 8 -3.34 -14.53 1.52
CA LEU A 8 -3.42 -13.15 1.99
C LEU A 8 -4.47 -12.99 3.11
N ALA A 9 -5.68 -13.53 2.94
CA ALA A 9 -6.74 -13.45 3.94
C ALA A 9 -6.41 -14.18 5.26
N ALA A 10 -5.49 -15.15 5.23
CA ALA A 10 -5.04 -15.88 6.43
C ALA A 10 -3.95 -15.13 7.22
N LEU A 11 -3.37 -14.06 6.66
CA LEU A 11 -2.37 -13.26 7.34
C LEU A 11 -3.00 -12.36 8.41
N PRO A 12 -2.28 -12.09 9.52
CA PRO A 12 -2.63 -11.02 10.44
C PRO A 12 -2.92 -9.71 9.70
N VAL A 13 -3.87 -8.92 10.20
CA VAL A 13 -4.22 -7.61 9.63
C VAL A 13 -2.97 -6.73 9.42
N ALA A 14 -2.04 -6.74 10.38
CA ALA A 14 -0.79 -5.98 10.27
C ALA A 14 0.08 -6.40 9.06
N ASP A 15 0.17 -7.70 8.78
CA ASP A 15 0.96 -8.24 7.66
C ASP A 15 0.28 -7.91 6.31
N ARG A 16 -1.05 -7.96 6.26
CA ARG A 16 -1.82 -7.54 5.07
C ARG A 16 -1.64 -6.06 4.77
N ILE A 17 -1.71 -5.20 5.79
CA ILE A 17 -1.45 -3.75 5.65
C ILE A 17 -0.04 -3.52 5.08
N GLN A 18 0.98 -4.18 5.62
CA GLN A 18 2.36 -4.01 5.14
C GLN A 18 2.51 -4.38 3.66
N LEU A 19 1.86 -5.46 3.22
CA LEU A 19 1.90 -5.86 1.82
C LEU A 19 1.25 -4.82 0.90
N GLU A 20 0.10 -4.27 1.29
CA GLU A 20 -0.58 -3.25 0.49
C GLU A 20 0.18 -1.92 0.45
N LEU A 21 0.74 -1.47 1.58
CA LEU A 21 1.59 -0.28 1.61
C LEU A 21 2.84 -0.46 0.73
N ALA A 22 3.43 -1.65 0.74
CA ALA A 22 4.56 -1.97 -0.14
C ALA A 22 4.16 -1.98 -1.63
N ASP A 23 2.93 -2.39 -1.96
CA ASP A 23 2.45 -2.37 -3.35
C ASP A 23 2.12 -0.94 -3.83
N VAL A 24 1.56 -0.10 -2.95
CA VAL A 24 1.41 1.34 -3.20
C VAL A 24 2.78 1.95 -3.49
N ASP A 25 3.77 1.70 -2.63
CA ASP A 25 5.12 2.22 -2.79
C ASP A 25 5.78 1.75 -4.09
N ALA A 26 5.71 0.46 -4.38
CA ALA A 26 6.26 -0.12 -5.61
C ALA A 26 5.57 0.44 -6.87
N THR A 27 4.27 0.75 -6.79
CA THR A 27 3.51 1.33 -7.89
C THR A 27 3.94 2.77 -8.16
N PHE A 28 4.10 3.59 -7.13
CA PHE A 28 4.56 4.96 -7.29
C PHE A 28 5.98 5.01 -7.87
N HIS A 29 6.90 4.20 -7.36
CA HIS A 29 8.26 4.08 -7.92
C HIS A 29 8.27 3.59 -9.37
N ARG A 30 7.33 2.72 -9.75
CA ARG A 30 7.19 2.25 -11.14
C ARG A 30 6.69 3.34 -12.08
N VAL A 31 5.78 4.19 -11.62
CA VAL A 31 5.14 5.24 -12.43
C VAL A 31 6.02 6.48 -12.53
N HIS A 32 6.62 6.90 -11.41
CA HIS A 32 7.30 8.19 -11.31
C HIS A 32 8.83 8.10 -11.35
N GLY A 33 9.39 6.91 -11.10
CA GLY A 33 10.82 6.67 -11.15
C GLY A 33 11.35 6.02 -9.87
N PRO A 34 12.54 5.40 -9.94
CA PRO A 34 13.11 4.65 -8.83
C PRO A 34 13.68 5.51 -7.71
N ASP A 35 13.75 6.84 -7.90
CA ASP A 35 14.21 7.77 -6.88
C ASP A 35 13.04 8.50 -6.23
N ASP A 36 13.26 9.04 -5.03
CA ASP A 36 12.25 9.75 -4.25
C ASP A 36 12.01 11.20 -4.72
N SER A 37 12.57 11.61 -5.87
CA SER A 37 12.47 13.00 -6.31
C SER A 37 11.04 13.40 -6.70
N TRP A 38 10.20 12.42 -7.06
CA TRP A 38 8.79 12.62 -7.39
C TRP A 38 7.92 12.99 -6.19
N LEU A 39 8.33 12.65 -4.96
CA LEU A 39 7.54 12.89 -3.75
C LEU A 39 7.16 14.35 -3.59
N ALA A 40 8.06 15.29 -3.92
CA ALA A 40 7.76 16.72 -3.81
C ALA A 40 6.57 17.18 -4.66
N GLY A 41 6.28 16.49 -5.78
CA GLY A 41 5.19 16.82 -6.70
C GLY A 41 3.94 15.95 -6.55
N THR A 42 4.05 14.78 -5.91
CA THR A 42 2.95 13.81 -5.79
C THR A 42 2.71 13.33 -4.37
N TRP A 43 3.26 14.03 -3.36
CA TRP A 43 3.09 13.72 -1.94
C TRP A 43 1.61 13.52 -1.59
N ASP A 44 0.74 14.43 -1.99
CA ASP A 44 -0.69 14.36 -1.67
C ASP A 44 -1.35 13.10 -2.23
N ALA A 45 -0.96 12.67 -3.44
CA ALA A 45 -1.49 11.45 -4.05
C ALA A 45 -0.95 10.19 -3.37
N TYR A 46 0.32 10.20 -2.99
CA TYR A 46 0.96 9.11 -2.26
C TYR A 46 0.36 8.96 -0.86
N ASP A 47 0.26 10.06 -0.10
CA ASP A 47 -0.35 10.09 1.23
C ASP A 47 -1.83 9.69 1.19
N ALA A 48 -2.58 10.11 0.16
CA ALA A 48 -3.95 9.66 -0.04
C ALA A 48 -4.05 8.14 -0.25
N ALA A 49 -3.15 7.55 -1.04
CA ALA A 49 -3.12 6.10 -1.27
C ALA A 49 -2.77 5.33 0.00
N ILE A 50 -1.80 5.80 0.78
CA ILE A 50 -1.45 5.22 2.09
C ILE A 50 -2.63 5.31 3.06
N ASN A 51 -3.30 6.46 3.13
CA ASN A 51 -4.48 6.67 3.99
C ASN A 51 -5.68 5.81 3.59
N ASP A 52 -5.83 5.48 2.31
CA ASP A 52 -6.88 4.59 1.82
C ASP A 52 -6.69 3.16 2.36
N VAL A 53 -5.47 2.63 2.32
CA VAL A 53 -5.11 1.34 2.93
C VAL A 53 -5.47 1.34 4.42
N TRP A 54 -5.06 2.36 5.17
CA TRP A 54 -5.40 2.45 6.60
C TRP A 54 -6.90 2.55 6.86
N THR A 55 -7.65 3.22 5.99
CA THR A 55 -9.09 3.37 6.14
C THR A 55 -9.82 2.07 5.83
N HIS A 56 -9.39 1.33 4.82
CA HIS A 56 -9.89 0.00 4.49
C HIS A 56 -9.78 -0.95 5.70
N TYR A 57 -8.60 -1.06 6.30
CA TYR A 57 -8.38 -1.97 7.42
C TYR A 57 -8.97 -1.49 8.76
N ARG A 58 -9.18 -0.17 8.95
CA ARG A 58 -9.94 0.33 10.11
C ARG A 58 -11.40 -0.11 10.07
N GLN A 59 -11.99 -0.27 8.88
CA GLN A 59 -13.36 -0.76 8.73
C GLN A 59 -13.47 -2.27 9.01
N GLU A 60 -12.41 -3.06 8.80
CA GLU A 60 -12.39 -4.49 9.17
C GLU A 60 -12.29 -4.73 10.68
N ALA A 61 -11.75 -3.78 11.44
CA ALA A 61 -11.53 -3.89 12.88
C ALA A 61 -12.70 -3.38 13.74
N ALA A 62 -13.77 -2.83 13.13
CA ALA A 62 -14.95 -2.28 13.77
C ALA A 62 -16.15 -3.24 13.71
#